data_AF-A0A9E2CMA1-F1
#
_entry.id   AF-A0A9E2CMA1-F1
#
_cell.length_a   1.000
_cell.length_b   1.000
_cell.length_c   1.000
_cell.angle_alpha   90.00
_cell.angle_beta   90.00
_cell.angle_gamma   90.00
#
_symmetry.space_group_name_H-M   'P 1'
#
loop_
_entity.id
_entity.type
_entity.pdbx_description
1 polymer ?
#
loop_
_entity_poly.entity_id
_entity_poly.type
_entity_poly.pdbx_seq_one_letter_code
_entity_poly.pdbx_strand_id
1 'polypeptide(L)'
;MRSISHIIIAVVLAAAAVVASTQIADGLRQFRLSDRNVTVKGLAEREVAANLVIWPVNFVEADNSLDKLYDRLESHTVAVRTYLKRLEVTDAEVSVGLPRVQDMQAEAYGGNIDRPFRYRGELTLTVRSAQVAAMKGAIQNAGELV
;
A
#
# COMPACT_ATOMS: atom_id res chain seq x y z
N MET A 1 -77.27 34.09 44.75
CA MET A 1 -76.73 32.79 44.29
C MET A 1 -76.02 32.84 42.93
N ARG A 2 -76.51 33.58 41.92
CA ARG A 2 -75.86 33.65 40.59
C ARG A 2 -74.41 34.16 40.59
N SER A 3 -74.07 35.21 41.35
CA SER A 3 -72.71 35.79 41.37
C SER A 3 -71.61 34.81 41.84
N ILE A 4 -71.87 34.01 42.87
CA ILE A 4 -70.92 33.03 43.41
C ILE A 4 -70.55 31.96 42.37
N SER A 5 -71.51 31.54 41.55
CA SER A 5 -71.28 30.57 40.48
C SER A 5 -70.34 31.10 39.38
N HIS A 6 -70.40 32.40 39.07
CA HIS A 6 -69.52 33.01 38.06
C HIS A 6 -68.08 33.13 38.58
N ILE A 7 -67.92 33.39 39.88
CA ILE A 7 -66.60 33.43 40.53
C ILE A 7 -65.92 32.05 40.48
N ILE A 8 -66.67 30.98 40.76
CA ILE A 8 -66.12 29.61 40.70
C ILE A 8 -65.67 29.25 39.29
N ILE A 9 -66.49 29.56 38.27
CA ILE A 9 -66.14 29.32 36.86
C ILE A 9 -64.89 30.12 36.45
N ALA A 10 -64.78 31.38 36.87
CA ALA A 10 -63.62 32.22 36.58
C ALA A 10 -62.33 31.67 37.20
N VAL A 11 -62.39 31.17 38.44
CA VAL A 11 -61.23 30.55 39.11
C VAL A 11 -60.80 29.26 38.41
N VAL A 12 -61.75 28.41 38.02
CA VAL A 12 -61.45 27.17 37.29
C VAL A 12 -60.82 27.47 35.92
N LEU A 13 -61.34 28.46 35.20
CA LEU A 13 -60.76 28.91 33.92
C LEU A 13 -59.35 29.47 34.09
N ALA A 14 -59.12 30.29 35.12
CA ALA A 14 -57.79 30.82 35.42
C ALA A 14 -56.80 29.70 35.75
N ALA A 15 -57.20 28.72 36.57
CA ALA A 15 -56.37 27.57 36.89
C ALA A 15 -56.05 26.72 35.65
N ALA A 16 -57.04 26.47 34.79
CA ALA A 16 -56.84 25.75 33.54
C ALA A 16 -55.88 26.48 32.59
N ALA A 17 -55.97 27.80 32.49
CA ALA A 17 -55.08 28.61 31.67
C ALA A 17 -53.62 28.57 32.16
N VAL A 18 -53.41 28.59 33.48
CA VAL A 18 -52.08 28.46 34.08
C VAL A 18 -51.48 27.08 33.78
N VAL A 19 -52.26 26.01 33.96
CA VAL A 19 -51.83 24.63 33.68
C VAL A 19 -51.53 24.40 32.20
N ALA A 20 -52.32 24.99 31.29
CA ALA A 20 -52.07 24.92 29.86
C ALA A 20 -50.77 25.67 29.48
N SER A 21 -50.55 26.85 30.06
CA SER A 21 -49.37 27.68 29.78
C SER A 21 -48.06 27.00 30.23
N THR A 22 -48.07 26.29 31.36
CA THR A 22 -46.89 25.57 31.84
C THR A 22 -46.58 24.35 30.98
N GLN A 23 -47.58 23.57 30.56
CA GLN A 23 -47.40 22.43 29.67
C GLN A 23 -46.83 22.85 28.31
N ILE A 24 -47.33 23.95 27.75
CA ILE A 24 -46.81 24.51 26.50
C ILE A 24 -45.35 24.96 26.68
N ALA A 25 -45.03 25.65 27.78
CA ALA A 25 -43.67 26.09 28.08
C ALA A 25 -42.68 24.92 28.22
N ASP A 26 -43.09 23.84 28.88
CA ASP A 26 -42.26 22.65 29.06
C ASP A 26 -42.09 21.87 27.75
N GLY A 27 -43.15 21.72 26.96
CA GLY A 27 -43.08 21.13 25.62
C GLY A 27 -42.12 21.88 24.69
N LEU A 28 -42.15 23.21 24.70
CA LEU A 28 -41.23 24.07 23.94
C LEU A 28 -39.77 23.91 24.41
N ARG A 29 -39.52 23.83 25.72
CA ARG A 29 -38.18 23.60 26.27
C ARG A 29 -37.65 22.24 25.85
N GLN A 30 -38.48 21.20 25.92
CA GLN A 30 -38.08 19.83 25.61
C GLN A 30 -37.81 19.66 24.11
N PHE A 31 -38.60 20.30 23.24
CA PHE A 31 -38.37 20.31 21.80
C PHE A 31 -37.00 20.92 21.43
N ARG A 32 -36.62 22.03 22.08
CA ARG A 32 -35.32 22.69 21.86
C ARG A 32 -34.12 21.88 22.37
N LEU A 33 -34.34 20.97 23.32
CA LEU A 33 -33.27 20.14 23.90
C LEU A 33 -33.02 18.85 23.12
N SER A 34 -33.94 18.45 22.23
CA SER A 34 -33.88 17.18 21.49
C SER A 34 -32.84 17.14 20.35
N ASP A 35 -32.32 18.28 19.89
CA ASP A 35 -31.37 18.34 18.75
C ASP A 35 -29.89 18.13 19.15
N ARG A 36 -29.63 17.44 20.26
CA ARG A 36 -28.26 17.13 20.70
C ARG A 36 -27.77 15.85 20.04
N ASN A 37 -27.16 15.97 18.87
CA ASN A 37 -26.39 14.88 18.26
C ASN A 37 -24.88 15.09 18.49
N VAL A 38 -24.16 13.98 18.62
CA VAL A 38 -22.69 13.99 18.64
C VAL A 38 -22.24 13.11 17.49
N THR A 39 -21.65 13.74 16.47
CA THR A 39 -21.07 13.02 15.34
C THR A 39 -19.62 12.71 15.68
N VAL A 40 -19.34 11.45 16.00
CA VAL A 40 -17.98 10.95 16.18
C VAL A 40 -17.47 10.33 14.89
N LYS A 41 -16.19 10.56 14.60
CA LYS A 41 -15.47 9.82 13.56
C LYS A 41 -14.62 8.76 14.25
N GLY A 42 -14.91 7.49 13.98
CA GLY A 42 -14.01 6.40 14.35
C GLY A 42 -12.90 6.29 13.30
N LEU A 43 -11.65 6.32 13.74
CA LEU A 43 -10.49 5.97 12.93
C LEU A 43 -9.86 4.72 13.54
N ALA A 44 -9.62 3.71 12.72
CA ALA A 44 -8.89 2.51 13.11
C ALA A 44 -7.77 2.28 12.09
N GLU A 45 -6.54 2.51 12.52
CA GLU A 45 -5.34 2.27 11.72
C GLU A 45 -4.47 1.23 12.43
N ARG A 46 -3.75 0.44 11.65
CA ARG A 46 -2.80 -0.54 12.16
C ARG A 46 -1.63 -0.68 11.21
N GLU A 47 -0.43 -0.52 11.74
CA GLU A 47 0.79 -0.88 11.03
C GLU A 47 0.94 -2.41 11.00
N VAL A 48 1.18 -2.96 9.81
CA VAL A 48 1.42 -4.39 9.62
C VAL A 48 2.73 -4.59 8.87
N ALA A 49 3.52 -5.56 9.34
CA ALA A 49 4.73 -5.95 8.66
C ALA A 49 4.40 -6.61 7.31
N ALA A 50 5.21 -6.33 6.29
CA ALA A 50 5.11 -7.05 5.02
C ALA A 50 5.46 -8.53 5.23
N ASN A 51 4.75 -9.39 4.53
CA ASN A 51 4.87 -10.85 4.61
C ASN A 51 5.53 -11.49 3.38
N LEU A 52 5.80 -10.70 2.35
CA LEU A 52 6.37 -11.15 1.09
C LEU A 52 7.20 -10.04 0.48
N VAL A 53 8.34 -10.41 -0.10
CA VAL A 53 9.17 -9.54 -0.91
C VAL A 53 9.38 -10.15 -2.29
N ILE A 54 9.34 -9.30 -3.30
CA ILE A 54 9.60 -9.65 -4.69
C ILE A 54 10.73 -8.73 -5.15
N TRP A 55 11.88 -9.31 -5.48
CA TRP A 55 13.05 -8.56 -5.90
C TRP A 55 13.54 -9.05 -7.28
N PRO A 56 13.37 -8.25 -8.34
CA PRO A 56 13.99 -8.53 -9.63
C PRO A 56 15.43 -8.00 -9.65
N VAL A 57 16.38 -8.89 -9.89
CA VAL A 57 17.80 -8.58 -10.10
C VAL A 57 18.08 -8.68 -11.59
N ASN A 58 18.42 -7.56 -12.22
CA ASN A 58 18.70 -7.48 -13.65
C ASN A 58 20.21 -7.36 -13.88
N PHE A 59 20.75 -8.25 -14.71
CA PHE A 59 22.14 -8.21 -15.16
C PHE A 59 22.14 -7.83 -16.63
N VAL A 60 23.03 -6.91 -17.00
CA VAL A 60 23.23 -6.52 -18.40
C VAL A 60 24.71 -6.66 -18.71
N GLU A 61 25.02 -7.56 -19.63
CA GLU A 61 26.39 -7.81 -20.09
C GLU A 61 26.49 -7.52 -21.59
N ALA A 62 27.69 -7.18 -22.04
CA ALA A 62 27.98 -6.98 -23.45
C ALA A 62 29.34 -7.61 -23.82
N ASP A 63 29.37 -8.38 -24.91
CA ASP A 63 30.58 -9.04 -25.39
C ASP A 63 30.56 -9.14 -26.93
N ASN A 64 31.72 -9.43 -27.54
CA ASN A 64 31.85 -9.66 -28.97
C ASN A 64 31.57 -11.11 -29.38
N SER A 65 31.63 -12.05 -28.44
CA SER A 65 31.24 -13.45 -28.66
C SER A 65 29.98 -13.81 -27.88
N LEU A 66 29.05 -14.48 -28.55
CA LEU A 66 27.82 -14.96 -27.93
C LEU A 66 28.10 -15.99 -26.83
N ASP A 67 29.06 -16.90 -27.05
CA ASP A 67 29.42 -17.92 -26.07
C ASP A 67 29.98 -17.29 -24.79
N LYS A 68 30.86 -16.29 -24.94
CA LYS A 68 31.42 -15.54 -23.80
C LYS A 68 30.35 -14.75 -23.04
N LEU A 69 29.35 -14.23 -23.75
CA LEU A 69 28.22 -13.54 -23.12
C LEU A 69 27.42 -14.52 -22.24
N TYR A 70 27.11 -15.71 -22.73
CA TYR A 70 26.41 -16.74 -21.94
C TYR A 70 27.23 -17.20 -20.73
N ASP A 71 28.53 -17.44 -20.90
CA ASP A 71 29.42 -17.81 -19.80
C ASP A 71 29.42 -16.74 -18.68
N ARG A 72 29.45 -15.45 -19.07
CA ARG A 72 29.37 -14.35 -18.09
C ARG A 72 28.02 -14.31 -17.39
N LEU A 73 26.91 -14.38 -18.13
CA LEU A 73 25.57 -14.37 -17.55
C LEU A 73 25.36 -15.55 -16.58
N GLU A 74 25.88 -16.73 -16.90
CA GLU A 74 25.84 -17.90 -16.01
C GLU A 74 26.69 -17.65 -14.76
N SER A 75 27.90 -17.11 -14.89
CA SER A 75 28.76 -16.81 -13.74
C SER A 75 28.15 -15.78 -12.79
N HIS A 76 27.49 -14.73 -13.30
CA HIS A 76 26.73 -13.78 -12.50
C HIS A 76 25.53 -14.43 -11.80
N THR A 77 24.83 -15.33 -12.50
CA THR A 77 23.71 -16.09 -11.92
C THR A 77 24.17 -16.95 -10.75
N VAL A 78 25.31 -17.64 -10.88
CA VAL A 78 25.90 -18.44 -9.82
C VAL A 78 26.34 -17.58 -8.64
N ALA A 79 26.96 -16.42 -8.90
CA ALA A 79 27.38 -15.50 -7.86
C ALA A 79 26.19 -15.00 -7.03
N VAL A 80 25.12 -14.55 -7.69
CA VAL A 80 23.90 -14.08 -7.02
C VAL A 80 23.20 -15.20 -6.27
N ARG A 81 23.09 -16.40 -6.86
CA ARG A 81 22.52 -17.56 -6.16
C ARG A 81 23.32 -17.91 -4.90
N THR A 82 24.65 -17.84 -4.96
CA THR A 82 25.52 -18.12 -3.82
C THR A 82 25.34 -17.08 -2.71
N TYR A 83 25.23 -15.81 -3.08
CA TYR A 83 24.93 -14.72 -2.14
C TYR A 83 23.58 -14.92 -1.46
N LEU A 84 22.53 -15.25 -2.22
CA LEU A 84 21.19 -15.50 -1.69
C LEU A 84 21.13 -16.73 -0.77
N LYS A 85 21.86 -17.80 -1.09
CA LYS A 85 21.96 -18.99 -0.23
C LYS A 85 22.56 -18.69 1.15
N ARG A 86 23.51 -17.78 1.23
CA ARG A 86 24.10 -17.33 2.51
C ARG A 86 23.08 -16.59 3.40
N LEU A 87 22.04 -16.03 2.78
CA LEU A 87 20.94 -15.34 3.46
C LEU A 87 19.74 -16.25 3.73
N GLU A 88 19.93 -17.57 3.64
CA GLU A 88 18.91 -18.60 3.88
C GLU A 88 17.74 -18.59 2.87
N VAL A 89 17.91 -17.92 1.72
CA VAL A 89 16.96 -17.98 0.61
C VAL A 89 17.15 -19.30 -0.14
N THR A 90 16.06 -20.04 -0.29
CA THR A 90 16.08 -21.35 -0.95
C THR A 90 15.99 -21.22 -2.47
N ASP A 91 16.49 -22.23 -3.21
CA ASP A 91 16.41 -22.23 -4.68
C ASP A 91 14.95 -22.24 -5.18
N ALA A 92 13.98 -22.68 -4.36
CA ALA A 92 12.55 -22.64 -4.70
C ALA A 92 11.96 -21.21 -4.66
N GLU A 93 12.60 -20.29 -3.94
CA GLU A 93 12.21 -18.89 -3.86
C GLU A 93 12.83 -18.05 -4.98
N VAL A 94 13.72 -18.65 -5.79
CA VAL A 94 14.45 -17.96 -6.86
C VAL A 94 14.00 -18.48 -8.23
N SER A 95 13.51 -17.58 -9.07
CA SER A 95 13.13 -17.86 -10.45
C SER A 95 14.07 -17.15 -11.40
N VAL A 96 14.77 -17.89 -12.26
CA VAL A 96 15.64 -17.33 -13.29
C VAL A 96 14.83 -17.16 -14.58
N GLY A 97 14.80 -15.95 -15.11
CA GLY A 97 14.18 -15.64 -16.40
C GLY A 97 15.03 -16.13 -17.58
N LEU A 98 14.50 -16.01 -18.79
CA LEU A 98 15.27 -16.30 -20.00
C LEU A 98 16.18 -15.10 -20.34
N PRO A 99 17.44 -15.33 -20.74
CA PRO A 99 18.31 -14.27 -21.20
C PRO A 99 17.80 -13.70 -22.52
N ARG A 100 17.73 -12.38 -22.61
CA ARG A 100 17.40 -11.63 -23.81
C ARG A 100 18.70 -11.17 -24.46
N VAL A 101 18.98 -11.65 -25.66
CA VAL A 101 20.18 -11.26 -26.40
C VAL A 101 19.81 -10.39 -27.60
N GLN A 102 20.55 -9.31 -27.80
CA GLN A 102 20.42 -8.38 -28.92
C GLN A 102 21.75 -8.26 -29.66
N ASP A 103 21.73 -8.42 -30.99
CA ASP A 103 22.88 -8.09 -31.86
C ASP A 103 22.82 -6.59 -32.17
N MET A 104 23.79 -5.86 -31.65
CA MET A 104 23.90 -4.42 -31.76
C MET A 104 24.50 -3.96 -33.09
N GLN A 105 25.12 -4.83 -33.89
CA GLN A 105 25.65 -4.48 -35.22
C GLN A 105 24.63 -4.75 -36.34
N ALA A 106 23.62 -5.58 -36.08
CA ALA A 106 22.53 -5.87 -37.01
C ALA A 106 21.38 -4.83 -36.97
N GLU A 107 21.49 -3.79 -36.12
CA GLU A 107 20.44 -2.77 -36.01
C GLU A 107 20.48 -1.76 -37.16
N ALA A 108 19.47 -1.81 -38.03
CA ALA A 108 19.37 -1.00 -39.23
C ALA A 108 19.28 0.53 -39.01
N TYR A 109 18.97 1.00 -37.79
CA TYR A 109 18.79 2.42 -37.45
C TYR A 109 19.82 2.97 -36.45
N GLY A 110 20.81 2.16 -36.04
CA GLY A 110 21.93 2.64 -35.23
C GLY A 110 22.94 3.32 -36.14
N GLY A 111 22.82 4.63 -36.38
CA GLY A 111 23.84 5.40 -37.12
C GLY A 111 25.25 5.17 -36.57
N ASN A 112 26.30 5.59 -37.31
CA ASN A 112 27.76 5.42 -37.07
C ASN A 112 28.23 5.72 -35.62
N ILE A 113 27.77 4.94 -34.66
CA ILE A 113 28.19 4.92 -33.27
C ILE A 113 29.07 3.69 -33.20
N ASP A 114 30.37 3.89 -32.97
CA ASP A 114 31.30 2.80 -32.66
C ASP A 114 30.77 2.07 -31.42
N ARG A 115 30.05 0.97 -31.63
CA ARG A 115 29.59 0.10 -30.56
C ARG A 115 30.74 -0.85 -30.24
N PRO A 116 31.36 -0.77 -29.04
CA PRO A 116 32.56 -1.56 -28.72
C PRO A 116 32.28 -3.06 -28.62
N PHE A 117 31.02 -3.45 -28.44
CA PHE A 117 30.56 -4.83 -28.33
C PHE A 117 29.45 -5.15 -29.33
N ARG A 118 29.49 -6.35 -29.91
CA ARG A 118 28.49 -6.82 -30.88
C ARG A 118 27.20 -7.31 -30.23
N TYR A 119 27.29 -8.08 -29.14
CA TYR A 119 26.13 -8.66 -28.48
C TYR A 119 25.89 -8.00 -27.13
N ARG A 120 24.62 -7.79 -26.79
CA ARG A 120 24.16 -7.35 -25.48
C ARG A 120 23.18 -8.38 -24.93
N GLY A 121 23.43 -8.88 -23.73
CA GLY A 121 22.59 -9.84 -23.02
C GLY A 121 21.98 -9.19 -21.79
N GLU A 122 20.69 -9.44 -21.55
CA GLU A 122 19.98 -9.06 -20.34
C GLU A 122 19.37 -10.30 -19.70
N LEU A 123 19.60 -10.50 -18.40
CA LEU A 123 19.03 -11.60 -17.64
C LEU A 123 18.38 -11.07 -16.37
N THR A 124 17.13 -11.47 -16.13
CA THR A 124 16.39 -11.11 -14.92
C THR A 124 16.25 -12.34 -14.01
N LEU A 125 16.77 -12.24 -12.79
CA LEU A 125 16.59 -13.20 -11.71
C LEU A 125 15.60 -12.64 -10.70
N THR A 126 14.47 -13.29 -10.52
CA THR A 126 13.41 -12.84 -9.59
C THR A 126 13.46 -13.66 -8.31
N VAL A 127 13.64 -12.99 -7.17
CA VAL A 127 13.55 -13.59 -5.84
C VAL A 127 12.17 -13.30 -5.26
N ARG A 128 11.44 -14.33 -4.86
CA ARG A 128 10.15 -14.25 -4.17
C ARG A 128 10.25 -15.02 -2.86
N SER A 129 10.41 -14.30 -1.75
CA SER A 129 10.60 -14.89 -0.42
C SER A 129 9.66 -14.29 0.61
N ALA A 130 9.32 -15.07 1.64
CA ALA A 130 8.62 -14.59 2.85
C ALA A 130 9.57 -13.86 3.83
N GLN A 131 10.88 -13.96 3.62
CA GLN A 131 11.91 -13.50 4.56
C GLN A 131 12.24 -12.02 4.34
N VAL A 132 11.26 -11.14 4.61
CA VAL A 132 11.35 -9.70 4.29
C VAL A 132 12.53 -9.00 4.96
N ALA A 133 12.84 -9.34 6.23
CA ALA A 133 13.94 -8.70 6.95
C ALA A 133 15.32 -9.04 6.36
N ALA A 134 15.56 -10.32 6.04
CA ALA A 134 16.81 -10.78 5.43
C ALA A 134 16.99 -10.15 4.04
N MET A 135 15.93 -10.14 3.23
CA MET A 135 15.96 -9.55 1.89
C MET A 135 16.15 -8.04 1.90
N LYS A 136 15.62 -7.32 2.90
CA LYS A 136 15.89 -5.89 3.06
C LYS A 136 17.38 -5.62 3.26
N GLY A 137 18.05 -6.42 4.10
CA GLY A 137 19.51 -6.36 4.26
C GLY A 137 20.24 -6.72 2.97
N ALA A 138 19.76 -7.76 2.26
CA ALA A 138 20.31 -8.21 0.99
C ALA A 138 20.33 -7.10 -0.06
N ILE A 139 19.22 -6.35 -0.17
CA ILE A 139 19.06 -5.23 -1.11
C ILE A 139 19.96 -4.06 -0.72
N GLN A 140 20.09 -3.76 0.57
CA GLN A 140 20.98 -2.70 1.06
C GLN A 140 22.46 -3.02 0.79
N ASN A 141 22.83 -4.28 0.87
CA ASN A 141 24.18 -4.78 0.62
C ASN A 141 24.38 -5.29 -0.81
N ALA A 142 23.45 -5.00 -1.73
CA ALA A 142 23.58 -5.42 -3.13
C ALA A 142 24.83 -4.87 -3.82
N GLY A 143 25.47 -3.84 -3.25
CA GLY A 143 26.79 -3.36 -3.69
C GLY A 143 27.94 -4.34 -3.47
N GLU A 144 27.78 -5.37 -2.62
CA GLU A 144 28.76 -6.46 -2.48
C GLU A 144 28.76 -7.43 -3.68
N LEU A 145 27.79 -7.29 -4.60
CA LEU A 145 27.67 -8.11 -5.81
C LEU A 145 28.41 -7.50 -7.02
N VAL A 146 29.01 -6.31 -6.89
CA VAL A 146 29.72 -5.57 -7.94
C VAL A 146 31.23 -5.64 -7.74
#